data_AF-A0A9E1ZR42-F1
#
_entry.id   AF-A0A9E1ZR42-F1
#
_cell.length_a   1.000
_cell.length_b   1.000
_cell.length_c   1.000
_cell.angle_alpha   90.00
_cell.angle_beta   90.00
_cell.angle_gamma   90.00
#
_symmetry.space_group_name_H-M   'P 1'
#
loop_
_entity.id
_entity.type
_entity.pdbx_description
1 polymer ?
#
loop_
_entity_poly.entity_id
_entity_poly.type
_entity_poly.pdbx_seq_one_letter_code
_entity_poly.pdbx_strand_id
1 'polypeptide(L)'
;MTELFYEDFSEPVLRLIEQGEEMARTRKWIDYTSLGLTHAHIPELIRIVQEIDAFFGIDASIAPPDVYAPIHAWRVLGQLQAEEAILPLIELVIWDENGDVDWIMEEIPTAMSLIGTGTIPSLRENLLNTIEMEWAPVTFSHCLAEIAQAHPESRDVCIQALMEALERYETTDSEVNAFFVTYLADLKALEAVPLVEKAFLAEKVSFSVDGDFEDFQIRMGLLEKRLTPPPRYQHWGDDAFNLWDKEKEERQEKERRDREQEKKAKKRKKPRKKRAKNIKRKSK
;
A
#
# COMPACT_ATOMS: atom_id res chain seq x y z
N MET A 1 -1.62 26.16 -12.47
CA MET A 1 -3.01 26.40 -12.02
C MET A 1 -2.97 27.60 -11.07
N THR A 2 -3.87 28.57 -11.29
CA THR A 2 -3.84 29.91 -10.66
C THR A 2 -4.53 29.94 -9.29
N GLU A 3 -4.33 30.99 -8.49
CA GLU A 3 -4.98 31.27 -7.20
C GLU A 3 -6.47 30.84 -7.13
N LEU A 4 -7.19 30.96 -8.26
CA LEU A 4 -8.58 30.51 -8.46
C LEU A 4 -8.89 29.03 -8.15
N PHE A 5 -7.95 28.08 -8.27
CA PHE A 5 -8.25 26.67 -7.91
C PHE A 5 -8.44 26.52 -6.40
N TYR A 6 -7.71 27.32 -5.62
CA TYR A 6 -7.68 27.23 -4.16
C TYR A 6 -8.70 28.12 -3.45
N GLU A 7 -9.23 29.15 -4.14
CA GLU A 7 -10.17 30.13 -3.57
C GLU A 7 -11.48 29.52 -3.03
N ASP A 8 -11.86 28.34 -3.54
CA ASP A 8 -13.12 27.66 -3.17
C ASP A 8 -12.96 26.59 -2.08
N PHE A 9 -11.74 26.35 -1.57
CA PHE A 9 -11.54 25.36 -0.51
C PHE A 9 -11.76 25.96 0.88
N SER A 10 -12.35 25.14 1.74
CA SER A 10 -12.49 25.42 3.16
C SER A 10 -11.12 25.47 3.85
N GLU A 11 -11.04 26.26 4.93
CA GLU A 11 -9.82 26.39 5.73
C GLU A 11 -9.20 25.04 6.18
N PRO A 12 -9.96 24.00 6.60
CA PRO A 12 -9.38 22.69 6.90
C PRO A 12 -8.73 22.00 5.69
N VAL A 13 -9.28 22.17 4.49
CA VAL A 13 -8.74 21.60 3.24
C VAL A 13 -7.52 22.38 2.76
N LEU A 14 -7.50 23.71 2.92
CA LEU A 14 -6.29 24.50 2.67
C LEU A 14 -5.11 24.05 3.56
N ARG A 15 -5.36 23.82 4.86
CA ARG A 15 -4.33 23.27 5.76
C ARG A 15 -3.87 21.86 5.40
N LEU A 16 -4.71 21.07 4.73
CA LEU A 16 -4.34 19.75 4.21
C LEU A 16 -3.32 19.88 3.08
N ILE A 17 -3.58 20.80 2.14
CA ILE A 17 -2.70 21.08 1.00
C ILE A 17 -1.30 21.52 1.47
N GLU A 18 -1.23 22.28 2.56
CA GLU A 18 0.01 22.75 3.16
C GLU A 18 0.86 21.65 3.86
N GLN A 19 0.35 20.42 4.03
CA GLN A 19 1.11 19.36 4.74
C GLN A 19 2.38 18.91 4.00
N GLY A 20 2.37 18.95 2.66
CA GLY A 20 3.54 18.76 1.81
C GLY A 20 4.27 17.41 1.92
N GLU A 21 5.45 17.37 1.29
CA GLU A 21 6.22 16.13 1.08
C GLU A 21 6.61 15.41 2.36
N GLU A 22 7.07 16.14 3.38
CA GLU A 22 7.59 15.52 4.60
C GLU A 22 6.52 14.62 5.23
N MET A 23 5.28 15.10 5.26
CA MET A 23 4.15 14.34 5.76
C MET A 23 3.72 13.23 4.79
N ALA A 24 3.76 13.48 3.48
CA ALA A 24 3.50 12.47 2.46
C ALA A 24 4.46 11.27 2.61
N ARG A 25 5.76 11.50 2.86
CA ARG A 25 6.77 10.44 3.02
C ARG A 25 6.72 9.68 4.34
N THR A 26 5.86 10.08 5.27
CA THR A 26 5.70 9.30 6.50
C THR A 26 4.93 8.01 6.23
N ARG A 27 5.58 6.85 6.43
CA ARG A 27 4.95 5.52 6.27
C ARG A 27 3.75 5.30 7.18
N LYS A 28 3.64 6.02 8.29
CA LYS A 28 2.49 5.95 9.19
C LYS A 28 1.65 7.20 8.98
N TRP A 29 0.46 7.03 8.44
CA TRP A 29 -0.49 8.11 8.28
C TRP A 29 -0.79 8.77 9.64
N ILE A 30 -0.73 10.10 9.66
CA ILE A 30 -1.19 10.89 10.80
C ILE A 30 -2.71 10.81 10.91
N ASP A 31 -3.25 11.20 12.05
CA ASP A 31 -4.67 11.43 12.22
C ASP A 31 -5.06 12.75 11.54
N TYR A 32 -5.60 12.68 10.31
CA TYR A 32 -5.97 13.87 9.56
C TYR A 32 -7.22 14.56 10.14
N THR A 33 -8.02 13.88 10.96
CA THR A 33 -9.16 14.50 11.65
C THR A 33 -8.68 15.56 12.66
N SER A 34 -7.44 15.45 13.14
CA SER A 34 -6.81 16.47 14.00
C SER A 34 -6.60 17.83 13.29
N LEU A 35 -6.65 17.87 11.96
CA LEU A 35 -6.63 19.10 11.16
C LEU A 35 -8.01 19.79 11.06
N GLY A 36 -9.05 19.21 11.67
CA GLY A 36 -10.43 19.68 11.60
C GLY A 36 -11.20 19.15 10.38
N LEU A 37 -10.66 18.14 9.70
CA LEU A 37 -11.32 17.46 8.59
C LEU A 37 -12.42 16.53 9.11
N THR A 38 -13.55 16.52 8.42
CA THR A 38 -14.78 15.83 8.79
C THR A 38 -15.53 15.45 7.52
N HIS A 39 -16.60 14.68 7.64
CA HIS A 39 -17.46 14.28 6.52
C HIS A 39 -17.97 15.48 5.69
N ALA A 40 -18.12 16.67 6.28
CA ALA A 40 -18.53 17.87 5.56
C ALA A 40 -17.56 18.28 4.44
N HIS A 41 -16.29 17.84 4.52
CA HIS A 41 -15.24 18.19 3.57
C HIS A 41 -15.03 17.11 2.49
N ILE A 42 -15.75 15.98 2.54
CA ILE A 42 -15.62 14.90 1.53
C ILE A 42 -15.73 15.41 0.09
N PRO A 43 -16.69 16.30 -0.27
CA PRO A 43 -16.78 16.80 -1.64
C PRO A 43 -15.52 17.54 -2.12
N GLU A 44 -14.89 18.33 -1.24
CA GLU A 44 -13.65 19.05 -1.55
C GLU A 44 -12.46 18.09 -1.70
N LEU A 45 -12.38 17.06 -0.86
CA LEU A 45 -11.34 16.03 -0.92
C LEU A 45 -11.45 15.16 -2.18
N ILE A 46 -12.68 14.81 -2.58
CA ILE A 46 -12.95 14.12 -3.85
C ILE A 46 -12.51 14.99 -5.02
N ARG A 47 -12.82 16.30 -4.99
CA ARG A 47 -12.39 17.22 -6.04
C ARG A 47 -10.87 17.23 -6.23
N ILE A 48 -10.09 17.24 -5.13
CA ILE A 48 -8.62 17.16 -5.20
C ILE A 48 -8.18 15.87 -5.92
N VAL A 49 -8.83 14.74 -5.62
CA VAL A 49 -8.53 13.45 -6.26
C VAL A 49 -8.92 13.45 -7.74
N GLN A 50 -10.07 14.00 -8.11
CA GLN A 50 -10.54 14.02 -9.51
C GLN A 50 -9.73 14.97 -10.39
N GLU A 51 -9.18 16.03 -9.80
CA GLU A 51 -8.31 16.98 -10.51
C GLU A 51 -6.82 16.58 -10.41
N ILE A 52 -6.51 15.28 -10.32
CA ILE A 52 -5.14 14.75 -10.16
C ILE A 52 -4.15 15.27 -11.21
N ASP A 53 -4.59 15.45 -12.46
CA ASP A 53 -3.79 16.00 -13.55
C ASP A 53 -3.21 17.39 -13.22
N ALA A 54 -3.90 18.16 -12.38
CA ALA A 54 -3.42 19.45 -11.89
C ALA A 54 -2.07 19.34 -11.16
N PHE A 55 -1.89 18.22 -10.47
CA PHE A 55 -0.78 17.98 -9.55
C PHE A 55 0.32 17.13 -10.20
N PHE A 56 -0.05 16.06 -10.91
CA PHE A 56 0.91 15.09 -11.48
C PHE A 56 0.95 15.03 -13.01
N GLY A 57 0.07 15.74 -13.72
CA GLY A 57 0.01 15.69 -15.19
C GLY A 57 1.25 16.27 -15.90
N ILE A 58 1.38 15.99 -17.20
CA ILE A 58 2.50 16.45 -18.05
C ILE A 58 2.64 18.00 -18.05
N ASP A 59 1.52 18.71 -17.92
CA ASP A 59 1.46 20.18 -17.83
C ASP A 59 1.33 20.69 -16.39
N ALA A 60 1.60 19.85 -15.38
CA ALA A 60 1.53 20.23 -13.98
C ALA A 60 2.45 21.43 -13.72
N SER A 61 1.83 22.53 -13.27
CA SER A 61 2.51 23.79 -12.94
C SER A 61 2.46 24.07 -11.43
N ILE A 62 2.04 23.08 -10.65
CA ILE A 62 1.90 23.16 -9.21
C ILE A 62 3.26 22.87 -8.57
N ALA A 63 3.72 23.81 -7.75
CA ALA A 63 4.96 23.67 -6.99
C ALA A 63 4.67 23.06 -5.61
N PRO A 64 5.68 22.48 -4.93
CA PRO A 64 5.55 22.10 -3.53
C PRO A 64 5.12 23.30 -2.65
N PRO A 65 4.30 23.09 -1.61
CA PRO A 65 3.87 21.79 -1.05
C PRO A 65 2.70 21.13 -1.78
N ASP A 66 2.00 21.87 -2.64
CA ASP A 66 0.66 21.54 -3.12
C ASP A 66 0.59 20.27 -3.99
N VAL A 67 1.69 19.89 -4.66
CA VAL A 67 1.79 18.65 -5.45
C VAL A 67 1.47 17.38 -4.64
N TYR A 68 1.59 17.44 -3.31
CA TYR A 68 1.28 16.32 -2.41
C TYR A 68 -0.17 16.32 -1.92
N ALA A 69 -0.99 17.31 -2.28
CA ALA A 69 -2.37 17.41 -1.83
C ALA A 69 -3.22 16.18 -2.15
N PRO A 70 -3.13 15.54 -3.33
CA PRO A 70 -3.88 14.31 -3.61
C PRO A 70 -3.52 13.17 -2.66
N ILE A 71 -2.23 13.06 -2.29
CA ILE A 71 -1.76 12.05 -1.36
C ILE A 71 -2.43 12.22 0.01
N HIS A 72 -2.50 13.45 0.49
CA HIS A 72 -3.24 13.74 1.72
C HIS A 72 -4.76 13.54 1.53
N ALA A 73 -5.26 13.90 0.36
CA ALA A 73 -6.56 13.60 -0.27
C ALA A 73 -7.15 12.25 0.15
N TRP A 74 -6.64 11.21 -0.51
CA TRP A 74 -7.15 9.85 -0.40
C TRP A 74 -6.94 9.25 1.00
N ARG A 75 -5.89 9.67 1.73
CA ARG A 75 -5.68 9.24 3.11
C ARG A 75 -6.80 9.71 4.02
N VAL A 76 -7.25 10.95 3.86
CA VAL A 76 -8.36 11.51 4.64
C VAL A 76 -9.67 10.81 4.26
N LEU A 77 -9.92 10.60 2.97
CA LEU A 77 -11.11 9.87 2.48
C LEU A 77 -11.20 8.47 3.08
N GLY A 78 -10.07 7.75 3.16
CA GLY A 78 -9.95 6.49 3.89
C GLY A 78 -10.31 6.63 5.37
N GLN A 79 -9.67 7.54 6.10
CA GLN A 79 -9.91 7.74 7.54
C GLN A 79 -11.33 8.19 7.89
N LEU A 80 -11.99 8.90 6.99
CA LEU A 80 -13.39 9.32 7.13
C LEU A 80 -14.38 8.24 6.68
N GLN A 81 -13.91 7.10 6.18
CA GLN A 81 -14.76 6.04 5.65
C GLN A 81 -15.72 6.51 4.56
N ALA A 82 -15.24 7.38 3.66
CA ALA A 82 -16.05 8.06 2.66
C ALA A 82 -16.46 7.12 1.51
N GLU A 83 -17.63 6.48 1.61
CA GLU A 83 -18.17 5.62 0.54
C GLU A 83 -18.39 6.40 -0.77
N GLU A 84 -18.67 7.70 -0.71
CA GLU A 84 -18.82 8.57 -1.88
C GLU A 84 -17.53 8.68 -2.70
N ALA A 85 -16.37 8.35 -2.10
CA ALA A 85 -15.07 8.38 -2.77
C ALA A 85 -14.72 7.08 -3.51
N ILE A 86 -15.51 6.01 -3.40
CA ILE A 86 -15.20 4.72 -4.02
C ILE A 86 -15.00 4.86 -5.53
N LEU A 87 -15.94 5.48 -6.24
CA LEU A 87 -15.83 5.67 -7.69
C LEU A 87 -14.68 6.63 -8.07
N PRO A 88 -14.53 7.81 -7.44
CA PRO A 88 -13.37 8.67 -7.69
C PRO A 88 -12.01 7.99 -7.51
N LEU A 89 -11.85 7.13 -6.49
CA LEU A 89 -10.60 6.41 -6.25
C LEU A 89 -10.39 5.26 -7.26
N ILE A 90 -11.47 4.64 -7.77
CA ILE A 90 -11.38 3.70 -8.89
C ILE A 90 -10.94 4.41 -10.18
N GLU A 91 -11.54 5.56 -10.47
CA GLU A 91 -11.19 6.38 -11.64
C GLU A 91 -9.73 6.84 -11.56
N LEU A 92 -9.23 7.16 -10.37
CA LEU A 92 -7.82 7.49 -10.14
C LEU A 92 -6.88 6.32 -10.49
N VAL A 93 -7.22 5.09 -10.08
CA VAL A 93 -6.42 3.89 -10.40
C VAL A 93 -6.40 3.62 -11.91
N ILE A 94 -7.53 3.83 -12.59
CA ILE A 94 -7.63 3.66 -14.05
C ILE A 94 -6.86 4.77 -14.78
N TRP A 95 -6.85 5.99 -14.24
CA TRP A 95 -6.11 7.11 -14.79
C TRP A 95 -4.59 6.85 -14.75
N ASP A 96 -4.07 6.25 -13.68
CA ASP A 96 -2.66 5.89 -13.51
C ASP A 96 -2.30 4.53 -14.13
N GLU A 97 -2.88 4.21 -15.28
CA GLU A 97 -2.69 2.91 -15.91
C GLU A 97 -1.22 2.60 -16.27
N ASN A 98 -0.40 3.62 -16.51
CA ASN A 98 1.03 3.43 -16.76
C ASN A 98 1.85 3.21 -15.48
N GLY A 99 1.23 3.32 -14.29
CA GLY A 99 1.90 3.27 -13.00
C GLY A 99 2.92 4.40 -12.82
N ASP A 100 2.65 5.59 -13.37
CA ASP A 100 3.57 6.73 -13.31
C ASP A 100 3.61 7.34 -11.89
N VAL A 101 2.55 7.15 -11.11
CA VAL A 101 2.41 7.63 -9.74
C VAL A 101 2.39 6.46 -8.75
N ASP A 102 3.58 5.92 -8.43
CA ASP A 102 3.78 4.78 -7.50
C ASP A 102 2.89 4.81 -6.23
N TRP A 103 2.64 6.01 -5.68
CA TRP A 103 1.80 6.21 -4.51
C TRP A 103 0.37 5.66 -4.65
N ILE A 104 -0.18 5.65 -5.86
CA ILE A 104 -1.53 5.14 -6.13
C ILE A 104 -1.57 3.64 -5.84
N MET A 105 -0.62 2.88 -6.39
CA MET A 105 -0.52 1.44 -6.15
C MET A 105 -0.15 1.11 -4.69
N GLU A 106 0.60 1.98 -4.01
CA GLU A 106 1.02 1.77 -2.62
C GLU A 106 -0.06 2.14 -1.59
N GLU A 107 -0.86 3.19 -1.81
CA GLU A 107 -1.70 3.80 -0.75
C GLU A 107 -3.20 3.68 -0.95
N ILE A 108 -3.68 3.60 -2.20
CA ILE A 108 -5.10 3.41 -2.48
C ILE A 108 -5.64 2.11 -1.88
N PRO A 109 -4.91 0.98 -1.87
CA PRO A 109 -5.33 -0.24 -1.18
C PRO A 109 -5.67 -0.02 0.30
N THR A 110 -4.83 0.70 1.03
CA THR A 110 -5.09 1.05 2.43
C THR A 110 -6.27 2.01 2.56
N ALA A 111 -6.42 2.99 1.67
CA ALA A 111 -7.55 3.93 1.68
C ALA A 111 -8.89 3.19 1.46
N MET A 112 -8.97 2.32 0.45
CA MET A 112 -10.15 1.48 0.17
C MET A 112 -10.46 0.53 1.33
N SER A 113 -9.43 -0.05 1.95
CA SER A 113 -9.59 -0.91 3.13
C SER A 113 -10.16 -0.16 4.34
N LEU A 114 -9.75 1.10 4.55
CA LEU A 114 -10.31 1.96 5.60
C LEU A 114 -11.75 2.41 5.31
N ILE A 115 -12.11 2.66 4.04
CA ILE A 115 -13.51 2.89 3.63
C ILE A 115 -14.37 1.68 3.99
N GLY A 116 -13.86 0.47 3.75
CA GLY A 116 -14.42 -0.76 4.27
C GLY A 116 -15.04 -1.65 3.20
N THR A 117 -15.80 -2.66 3.66
CA THR A 117 -16.25 -3.78 2.82
C THR A 117 -17.26 -3.38 1.74
N GLY A 118 -17.87 -2.20 1.84
CA GLY A 118 -18.74 -1.62 0.80
C GLY A 118 -18.02 -1.38 -0.54
N THR A 119 -16.69 -1.30 -0.54
CA THR A 119 -15.86 -1.14 -1.76
C THR A 119 -15.77 -2.39 -2.63
N ILE A 120 -15.96 -3.58 -2.05
CA ILE A 120 -15.69 -4.88 -2.70
C ILE A 120 -16.45 -5.06 -4.02
N PRO A 121 -17.77 -4.76 -4.12
CA PRO A 121 -18.49 -4.95 -5.38
C PRO A 121 -17.91 -4.14 -6.54
N SER A 122 -17.59 -2.87 -6.30
CA SER A 122 -17.02 -1.97 -7.31
C SER A 122 -15.58 -2.34 -7.66
N LEU A 123 -14.78 -2.76 -6.69
CA LEU A 123 -13.42 -3.26 -6.93
C LEU A 123 -13.42 -4.53 -7.78
N ARG A 124 -14.30 -5.49 -7.47
CA ARG A 124 -14.45 -6.72 -8.26
C ARG A 124 -14.88 -6.41 -9.70
N GLU A 125 -15.87 -5.55 -9.87
CA GLU A 125 -16.34 -5.16 -11.21
C GLU A 125 -15.23 -4.53 -12.03
N ASN A 126 -14.51 -3.55 -11.46
CA ASN A 126 -13.46 -2.84 -12.18
C ASN A 126 -12.24 -3.73 -12.44
N LEU A 127 -11.82 -4.58 -11.49
CA LEU A 127 -10.79 -5.60 -11.71
C LEU A 127 -11.07 -6.45 -12.96
N LEU A 128 -12.31 -6.90 -13.14
CA LEU A 128 -12.69 -7.73 -14.27
C LEU A 128 -12.84 -6.95 -15.58
N ASN A 129 -13.20 -5.66 -15.51
CA ASN A 129 -13.34 -4.78 -16.67
C ASN A 129 -11.99 -4.26 -17.17
N THR A 130 -11.00 -4.15 -16.28
CA THR A 130 -9.65 -3.69 -16.58
C THR A 130 -8.65 -4.84 -16.61
N ILE A 131 -9.09 -6.08 -16.87
CA ILE A 131 -8.20 -7.25 -16.76
C ILE A 131 -7.07 -7.28 -17.80
N GLU A 132 -7.24 -6.57 -18.92
CA GLU A 132 -6.25 -6.45 -20.00
C GLU A 132 -5.30 -5.25 -19.83
N MET A 133 -5.51 -4.46 -18.77
CA MET A 133 -4.66 -3.34 -18.37
C MET A 133 -3.42 -3.86 -17.60
N GLU A 134 -2.36 -3.07 -17.56
CA GLU A 134 -1.07 -3.37 -16.95
C GLU A 134 -1.13 -3.20 -15.43
N TRP A 135 -1.45 -2.01 -14.91
CA TRP A 135 -1.30 -1.69 -13.49
C TRP A 135 -2.62 -1.58 -12.72
N ALA A 136 -3.71 -1.18 -13.39
CA ALA A 136 -5.03 -1.10 -12.76
C ALA A 136 -5.49 -2.43 -12.10
N PRO A 137 -5.47 -3.60 -12.77
CA PRO A 137 -5.92 -4.86 -12.15
C PRO A 137 -5.01 -5.30 -11.00
N VAL A 138 -3.71 -4.99 -11.04
CA VAL A 138 -2.78 -5.23 -9.93
C VAL A 138 -3.20 -4.41 -8.70
N THR A 139 -3.49 -3.12 -8.89
CA THR A 139 -3.92 -2.25 -7.78
C THR A 139 -5.28 -2.67 -7.21
N PHE A 140 -6.26 -3.03 -8.05
CA PHE A 140 -7.56 -3.51 -7.55
C PHE A 140 -7.47 -4.85 -6.81
N SER A 141 -6.62 -5.77 -7.29
CA SER A 141 -6.37 -7.03 -6.58
C SER A 141 -5.67 -6.81 -5.24
N HIS A 142 -4.74 -5.84 -5.16
CA HIS A 142 -4.15 -5.41 -3.89
C HIS A 142 -5.20 -4.85 -2.92
N CYS A 143 -6.11 -3.98 -3.39
CA CYS A 143 -7.20 -3.46 -2.58
C CYS A 143 -8.04 -4.59 -1.95
N LEU A 144 -8.43 -5.59 -2.74
CA LEU A 144 -9.19 -6.75 -2.26
C LEU A 144 -8.43 -7.55 -1.20
N ALA A 145 -7.11 -7.71 -1.36
CA ALA A 145 -6.26 -8.38 -0.39
C ALA A 145 -6.14 -7.61 0.94
N GLU A 146 -5.89 -6.30 0.88
CA GLU A 146 -5.86 -5.42 2.05
C GLU A 146 -7.20 -5.41 2.80
N ILE A 147 -8.32 -5.38 2.07
CA ILE A 147 -9.67 -5.47 2.67
C ILE A 147 -9.86 -6.82 3.37
N ALA A 148 -9.49 -7.94 2.75
CA ALA A 148 -9.63 -9.26 3.35
C ALA A 148 -8.78 -9.45 4.61
N GLN A 149 -7.62 -8.79 4.69
CA GLN A 149 -6.77 -8.79 5.88
C GLN A 149 -7.34 -7.92 7.00
N ALA A 150 -7.89 -6.75 6.66
CA ALA A 150 -8.47 -5.82 7.62
C ALA A 150 -9.86 -6.26 8.12
N HIS A 151 -10.65 -6.91 7.27
CA HIS A 151 -12.03 -7.37 7.50
C HIS A 151 -12.16 -8.87 7.20
N PRO A 152 -11.74 -9.76 8.13
CA PRO A 152 -11.66 -11.20 7.88
C PRO A 152 -12.99 -11.87 7.46
N GLU A 153 -14.13 -11.29 7.83
CA GLU A 153 -15.46 -11.72 7.39
C GLU A 153 -15.66 -11.58 5.87
N SER A 154 -14.88 -10.74 5.20
CA SER A 154 -14.91 -10.52 3.75
C SER A 154 -13.87 -11.35 3.00
N ARG A 155 -13.08 -12.17 3.69
CA ARG A 155 -11.99 -12.96 3.09
C ARG A 155 -12.47 -13.77 1.89
N ASP A 156 -13.55 -14.53 2.05
CA ASP A 156 -14.01 -15.49 1.04
C ASP A 156 -14.52 -14.78 -0.23
N VAL A 157 -15.19 -13.63 -0.09
CA VAL A 157 -15.65 -12.85 -1.24
C VAL A 157 -14.50 -12.18 -2.00
N CYS A 158 -13.47 -11.71 -1.29
CA CYS A 158 -12.26 -11.17 -1.93
C CYS A 158 -11.46 -12.25 -2.66
N ILE A 159 -11.28 -13.42 -2.04
CA ILE A 159 -10.61 -14.57 -2.69
C ILE A 159 -11.38 -15.00 -3.94
N GLN A 160 -12.70 -15.08 -3.87
CA GLN A 160 -13.51 -15.42 -5.02
C GLN A 160 -13.31 -14.42 -6.17
N ALA A 161 -13.26 -13.11 -5.88
CA ALA A 161 -12.98 -12.10 -6.90
C ALA A 161 -11.58 -12.25 -7.53
N LEU A 162 -10.55 -12.53 -6.73
CA LEU A 162 -9.19 -12.80 -7.21
C LEU A 162 -9.10 -14.08 -8.05
N MET A 163 -9.81 -15.13 -7.65
CA MET A 163 -9.88 -16.38 -8.40
C MET A 163 -10.60 -16.18 -9.74
N GLU A 164 -11.71 -15.45 -9.78
CA GLU A 164 -12.41 -15.11 -11.03
C GLU A 164 -11.54 -14.30 -12.00
N ALA A 165 -10.68 -13.43 -11.48
CA ALA A 165 -9.69 -12.71 -12.29
C ALA A 165 -8.63 -13.70 -12.83
N LEU A 166 -8.06 -14.55 -11.97
CA LEU A 166 -7.05 -15.54 -12.37
C LEU A 166 -7.61 -16.59 -13.33
N GLU A 167 -8.89 -16.92 -13.31
CA GLU A 167 -9.51 -17.81 -14.31
C GLU A 167 -9.32 -17.33 -15.76
N ARG A 168 -8.99 -16.05 -15.97
CA ARG A 168 -8.69 -15.45 -17.27
C ARG A 168 -7.20 -15.47 -17.63
N TYR A 169 -6.38 -16.27 -16.92
CA TYR A 169 -4.92 -16.32 -17.07
C TYR A 169 -4.43 -16.51 -18.52
N GLU A 170 -5.24 -17.09 -19.42
CA GLU A 170 -4.84 -17.29 -20.82
C GLU A 170 -4.68 -15.99 -21.59
N THR A 171 -5.52 -15.00 -21.28
CA THR A 171 -5.61 -13.69 -21.96
C THR A 171 -5.01 -12.55 -21.15
N THR A 172 -4.86 -12.73 -19.84
CA THR A 172 -4.21 -11.75 -18.95
C THR A 172 -2.70 -11.83 -19.06
N ASP A 173 -2.02 -10.68 -18.93
CA ASP A 173 -0.56 -10.63 -18.89
C ASP A 173 0.02 -11.52 -17.78
N SER A 174 1.16 -12.15 -18.05
CA SER A 174 1.74 -13.13 -17.13
C SER A 174 2.27 -12.54 -15.83
N GLU A 175 2.70 -11.28 -15.83
CA GLU A 175 3.11 -10.54 -14.63
C GLU A 175 1.90 -10.15 -13.78
N VAL A 176 0.83 -9.68 -14.43
CA VAL A 176 -0.47 -9.41 -13.75
C VAL A 176 -1.01 -10.69 -13.10
N ASN A 177 -0.97 -11.83 -13.79
CA ASN A 177 -1.34 -13.13 -13.20
C ASN A 177 -0.49 -13.48 -11.97
N ALA A 178 0.81 -13.15 -11.98
CA ALA A 178 1.70 -13.40 -10.86
C ALA A 178 1.34 -12.56 -9.63
N PHE A 179 0.86 -11.33 -9.80
CA PHE A 179 0.29 -10.54 -8.70
C PHE A 179 -0.98 -11.17 -8.13
N PHE A 180 -1.89 -11.69 -8.96
CA PHE A 180 -3.08 -12.39 -8.44
C PHE A 180 -2.70 -13.60 -7.59
N VAL A 181 -1.73 -14.41 -8.05
CA VAL A 181 -1.18 -15.54 -7.29
C VAL A 181 -0.56 -15.08 -5.97
N THR A 182 0.19 -13.98 -6.00
CA THR A 182 0.82 -13.37 -4.80
C THR A 182 -0.23 -12.99 -3.76
N TYR A 183 -1.29 -12.29 -4.17
CA TYR A 183 -2.36 -11.88 -3.27
C TYR A 183 -3.18 -13.06 -2.74
N LEU A 184 -3.44 -14.08 -3.57
CA LEU A 184 -4.05 -15.33 -3.11
C LEU A 184 -3.17 -16.04 -2.06
N ALA A 185 -1.85 -16.00 -2.21
CA ALA A 185 -0.91 -16.56 -1.25
C ALA A 185 -0.82 -15.76 0.07
N ASP A 186 -0.95 -14.43 0.00
CA ASP A 186 -1.08 -13.56 1.18
C ASP A 186 -2.32 -13.90 2.00
N LEU A 187 -3.44 -14.16 1.32
CA LEU A 187 -4.71 -14.54 1.95
C LEU A 187 -4.78 -16.01 2.36
N LYS A 188 -3.72 -16.79 2.15
CA LYS A 188 -3.65 -18.24 2.40
C LYS A 188 -4.83 -18.98 1.76
N ALA A 189 -5.15 -18.65 0.51
CA ALA A 189 -6.27 -19.21 -0.25
C ALA A 189 -5.99 -20.66 -0.72
N LEU A 190 -6.10 -21.64 0.17
CA LEU A 190 -5.89 -23.06 -0.15
C LEU A 190 -6.86 -23.56 -1.25
N GLU A 191 -8.05 -22.97 -1.30
CA GLU A 191 -9.07 -23.18 -2.32
C GLU A 191 -8.60 -22.82 -3.75
N ALA A 192 -7.64 -21.89 -3.87
CA ALA A 192 -7.12 -21.44 -5.17
C ALA A 192 -6.01 -22.33 -5.73
N VAL A 193 -5.44 -23.24 -4.92
CA VAL A 193 -4.27 -24.06 -5.29
C VAL A 193 -4.44 -24.79 -6.64
N PRO A 194 -5.58 -25.44 -6.95
CA PRO A 194 -5.75 -26.11 -8.25
C PRO A 194 -5.79 -25.15 -9.44
N LEU A 195 -6.27 -23.92 -9.24
CA LEU A 195 -6.29 -22.90 -10.30
C LEU A 195 -4.88 -22.32 -10.51
N VAL A 196 -4.17 -22.03 -9.43
CA VAL A 196 -2.78 -21.55 -9.47
C VAL A 196 -1.87 -22.59 -10.16
N GLU A 197 -2.01 -23.88 -9.84
CA GLU A 197 -1.28 -24.95 -10.51
C GLU A 197 -1.52 -24.97 -12.02
N LYS A 198 -2.78 -24.84 -12.45
CA LYS A 198 -3.14 -24.78 -13.87
C LYS A 198 -2.50 -23.59 -14.57
N ALA A 199 -2.52 -22.41 -13.96
CA ALA A 199 -1.95 -21.20 -14.54
C ALA A 199 -0.42 -21.32 -14.70
N PHE A 200 0.28 -21.91 -13.72
CA PHE A 200 1.71 -22.21 -13.82
C PHE A 200 2.02 -23.26 -14.89
N LEU A 201 1.25 -24.37 -14.95
CA LEU A 201 1.41 -25.40 -15.98
C LEU A 201 1.15 -24.88 -17.39
N ALA A 202 0.31 -23.85 -17.53
CA ALA A 202 0.05 -23.17 -18.80
C ALA A 202 1.15 -22.16 -19.17
N GLU A 203 2.18 -21.98 -18.34
CA GLU A 203 3.23 -20.96 -18.50
C GLU A 203 2.66 -19.53 -18.56
N LYS A 204 1.58 -19.28 -17.80
CA LYS A 204 0.84 -18.01 -17.77
C LYS A 204 1.08 -17.18 -16.53
N VAL A 205 2.02 -17.57 -15.68
CA VAL A 205 2.41 -16.85 -14.47
C VAL A 205 3.90 -16.55 -14.54
N SER A 206 4.26 -15.27 -14.51
CA SER A 206 5.65 -14.83 -14.46
C SER A 206 6.30 -15.23 -13.13
N PHE A 207 7.56 -15.64 -13.18
CA PHE A 207 8.34 -15.91 -11.96
C PHE A 207 9.01 -14.65 -11.39
N SER A 208 8.89 -13.48 -12.05
CA SER A 208 9.53 -12.23 -11.63
C SER A 208 9.02 -11.70 -10.29
N VAL A 209 7.76 -11.98 -9.97
CA VAL A 209 7.05 -11.40 -8.81
C VAL A 209 7.26 -12.21 -7.54
N ASP A 210 6.86 -13.50 -7.53
CA ASP A 210 6.90 -14.35 -6.33
C ASP A 210 7.43 -15.77 -6.60
N GLY A 211 8.23 -15.92 -7.66
CA GLY A 211 8.84 -17.20 -8.01
C GLY A 211 7.87 -18.18 -8.70
N ASP A 212 8.13 -19.47 -8.53
CA ASP A 212 7.37 -20.53 -9.22
C ASP A 212 6.36 -21.24 -8.32
N PHE A 213 5.74 -22.32 -8.82
CA PHE A 213 4.72 -23.04 -8.07
C PHE A 213 5.25 -23.70 -6.79
N GLU A 214 6.51 -24.11 -6.71
CA GLU A 214 7.07 -24.64 -5.46
C GLU A 214 7.23 -23.52 -4.41
N ASP A 215 7.62 -22.30 -4.84
CA ASP A 215 7.68 -21.13 -3.94
C ASP A 215 6.28 -20.80 -3.39
N PHE A 216 5.27 -20.81 -4.26
CA PHE A 216 3.87 -20.67 -3.85
C PHE A 216 3.46 -21.78 -2.86
N GLN A 217 3.76 -23.05 -3.14
CA GLN A 217 3.45 -24.18 -2.26
C GLN A 217 4.10 -24.05 -0.88
N ILE A 218 5.36 -23.59 -0.82
CA ILE A 218 6.06 -23.33 0.44
C ILE A 218 5.38 -22.19 1.20
N ARG A 219 5.07 -21.08 0.52
CA ARG A 219 4.35 -19.93 1.12
C ARG A 219 2.97 -20.33 1.64
N MET A 220 2.32 -21.31 1.02
CA MET A 220 1.04 -21.89 1.42
C MET A 220 1.14 -22.98 2.49
N GLY A 221 2.36 -23.39 2.88
CA GLY A 221 2.59 -24.45 3.86
C GLY A 221 2.29 -25.87 3.35
N LEU A 222 2.21 -26.04 2.02
CA LEU A 222 2.02 -27.34 1.35
C LEU A 222 3.33 -28.10 1.19
N LEU A 223 4.45 -27.38 1.13
CA LEU A 223 5.81 -27.92 1.14
C LEU A 223 6.64 -27.25 2.25
N GLU A 224 7.46 -28.04 2.95
CA GLU A 224 8.42 -27.50 3.93
C GLU A 224 9.65 -26.87 3.26
N LYS A 225 10.05 -27.43 2.11
CA LYS A 225 11.20 -26.99 1.31
C LYS A 225 11.02 -27.43 -0.14
N ARG A 226 11.77 -26.79 -1.05
CA ARG A 226 11.80 -27.13 -2.47
C ARG A 226 12.22 -28.59 -2.68
N LEU A 227 11.59 -29.22 -3.67
CA LEU A 227 11.91 -30.57 -4.15
C LEU A 227 12.85 -30.52 -5.35
N THR A 228 12.79 -29.43 -6.12
CA THR A 228 13.62 -29.20 -7.31
C THR A 228 14.54 -27.99 -7.12
N PRO A 229 15.68 -27.94 -7.84
CA PRO A 229 16.48 -26.72 -7.89
C PRO A 229 15.64 -25.53 -8.39
N PRO A 230 15.84 -24.32 -7.85
CA PRO A 230 15.08 -23.16 -8.30
C PRO A 230 15.31 -22.91 -9.80
N PRO A 231 14.27 -22.49 -10.55
CA PRO A 231 14.43 -22.08 -11.92
C PRO A 231 15.30 -20.81 -11.98
N ARG A 232 15.79 -20.50 -13.18
CA ARG A 232 16.49 -19.22 -13.38
C ARG A 232 15.45 -18.12 -13.47
N TYR A 233 15.15 -17.49 -12.33
CA TYR A 233 14.30 -16.31 -12.29
C TYR A 233 14.92 -15.21 -13.16
N GLN A 234 14.14 -14.63 -14.06
CA GLN A 234 14.48 -13.34 -14.66
C GLN A 234 14.24 -12.27 -13.59
N HIS A 235 15.14 -12.16 -12.63
CA HIS A 235 15.13 -11.03 -11.71
C HIS A 235 15.57 -9.78 -12.49
N TRP A 236 14.92 -8.63 -12.25
CA TRP A 236 15.63 -7.35 -12.32
C TRP A 236 16.96 -7.57 -11.60
N GLY A 237 18.06 -7.41 -12.35
CA GLY A 237 19.31 -8.15 -12.17
C GLY A 237 19.73 -8.41 -10.73
N ASP A 238 20.43 -9.54 -10.52
CA ASP A 238 20.97 -10.13 -9.27
C ASP A 238 21.46 -9.16 -8.15
N ASP A 239 21.60 -7.87 -8.43
CA ASP A 239 21.87 -6.79 -7.48
C ASP A 239 20.65 -6.36 -6.64
N ALA A 240 19.40 -6.44 -7.13
CA ALA A 240 18.23 -5.85 -6.44
C ALA A 240 17.80 -6.59 -5.15
N PHE A 241 17.77 -7.92 -5.18
CA PHE A 241 17.51 -8.73 -3.97
C PHE A 241 18.69 -8.67 -2.98
N ASN A 242 19.93 -8.61 -3.48
CA ASN A 242 21.12 -8.40 -2.65
C ASN A 242 21.12 -7.01 -1.97
N LEU A 243 20.55 -5.99 -2.61
CA LEU A 243 20.36 -4.66 -2.02
C LEU A 243 19.27 -4.67 -0.95
N TRP A 244 18.12 -5.32 -1.19
CA TRP A 244 17.06 -5.41 -0.18
C TRP A 244 17.51 -6.21 1.06
N ASP A 245 18.18 -7.36 0.86
CA ASP A 245 18.71 -8.14 1.99
C ASP A 245 19.82 -7.38 2.72
N LYS A 246 20.72 -6.68 2.02
CA LYS A 246 21.70 -5.78 2.66
C LYS A 246 21.05 -4.63 3.41
N GLU A 247 20.07 -3.95 2.83
CA GLU A 247 19.36 -2.85 3.48
C GLU A 247 18.59 -3.33 4.71
N LYS A 248 18.03 -4.54 4.66
CA LYS A 248 17.35 -5.18 5.78
C LYS A 248 18.34 -5.55 6.89
N GLU A 249 19.50 -6.09 6.54
CA GLU A 249 20.59 -6.38 7.49
C GLU A 249 21.16 -5.11 8.12
N GLU A 250 21.44 -4.07 7.33
CA GLU A 250 21.92 -2.77 7.81
C GLU A 250 20.90 -2.08 8.71
N ARG A 251 19.61 -2.20 8.40
CA ARG A 251 18.50 -1.70 9.23
C ARG A 251 18.42 -2.42 10.57
N GLN A 252 18.54 -3.75 10.57
CA GLN A 252 18.58 -4.55 11.80
C GLN A 252 19.82 -4.24 12.66
N GLU A 253 20.98 -4.04 12.04
CA GLU A 253 22.22 -3.64 12.71
C GLU A 253 22.08 -2.25 13.35
N LYS A 254 21.51 -1.28 12.62
CA LYS A 254 21.24 0.08 13.11
C LYS A 254 20.30 0.07 14.31
N GLU A 255 19.18 -0.66 14.23
CA GLU A 255 18.24 -0.82 15.34
C GLU A 255 18.88 -1.48 16.57
N ARG A 256 19.75 -2.47 16.36
CA ARG A 256 20.51 -3.10 17.44
C ARG A 256 21.44 -2.12 18.14
N ARG A 257 22.17 -1.30 17.37
CA ARG A 257 23.06 -0.25 17.88
C ARG A 257 22.30 0.81 18.68
N ASP A 258 21.15 1.25 18.18
CA ASP A 258 20.31 2.26 18.85
C ASP A 258 19.75 1.73 20.18
N ARG A 259 19.25 0.49 20.20
CA ARG A 259 18.79 -0.20 21.43
C ARG A 259 19.92 -0.33 22.46
N GLU A 260 21.15 -0.61 22.03
CA GLU A 260 22.31 -0.68 22.92
C GLU A 260 22.72 0.68 23.48
N GLN A 261 22.73 1.72 22.66
CA GLN A 261 23.02 3.08 23.09
C GLN A 261 21.97 3.58 24.07
N GLU A 262 20.69 3.30 23.83
CA GLU A 262 19.60 3.67 24.72
C GLU A 262 19.70 2.95 26.07
N LYS A 263 20.05 1.64 26.07
CA LYS A 263 20.35 0.88 27.30
C LYS A 263 21.55 1.46 28.07
N LYS A 264 22.62 1.86 27.38
CA LYS A 264 23.81 2.50 27.99
C LYS A 264 23.47 3.88 28.57
N ALA A 265 22.66 4.68 27.87
CA ALA A 265 22.18 5.98 28.35
C ALA A 265 21.28 5.86 29.58
N LYS A 266 20.34 4.89 29.59
CA LYS A 266 19.48 4.56 30.74
C LYS A 266 20.31 4.08 31.95
N LYS A 267 21.36 3.28 31.74
CA LYS A 267 22.30 2.86 32.81
C LYS A 267 23.12 4.04 33.36
N ARG A 268 23.57 4.99 32.51
CA ARG A 268 24.30 6.21 32.95
C ARG A 268 23.41 7.21 33.71
N LYS A 269 22.11 7.28 33.45
CA LYS A 269 21.15 8.15 34.17
C LYS A 269 20.77 7.63 35.57
N LYS A 270 20.84 6.31 35.83
CA LYS A 270 20.52 5.70 37.14
C LYS A 270 21.43 6.15 38.31
N PRO A 271 22.77 6.24 38.19
CA PRO A 271 23.63 6.72 39.29
C PRO A 271 23.56 8.25 39.50
N ARG A 272 23.27 9.04 38.45
CA ARG A 272 23.07 10.51 38.57
C ARG A 272 21.82 10.87 39.38
N LYS A 273 20.70 10.17 39.20
CA LYS A 273 19.48 10.35 40.02
C LYS A 273 19.66 9.90 41.48
N LYS A 274 20.47 8.86 41.76
CA LYS A 274 20.80 8.44 43.13
C LYS A 274 21.72 9.45 43.85
N ARG A 275 22.73 10.02 43.16
CA ARG A 275 23.60 11.08 43.74
C ARG A 275 22.84 12.39 44.03
N ALA A 276 21.93 12.82 43.15
CA ALA A 276 21.13 14.03 43.37
C ALA A 276 20.16 13.91 44.57
N LYS A 277 19.61 12.71 44.82
CA LYS A 277 18.76 12.45 46.01
C LYS A 277 19.55 12.42 47.32
N ASN A 278 20.82 11.98 47.31
CA ASN A 278 21.66 11.97 48.51
C ASN A 278 22.20 13.35 48.89
N ILE A 279 22.37 14.27 47.94
CA ILE A 279 22.78 15.65 48.23
C ILE A 279 21.64 16.44 48.88
N LYS A 280 20.39 16.29 48.42
CA LYS A 280 19.21 16.93 49.04
C LYS A 280 18.85 16.41 50.44
N ARG A 281 19.33 15.22 50.83
CA ARG A 281 19.11 14.66 52.19
C ARG A 281 20.16 15.12 53.22
N LYS A 282 21.30 15.68 52.78
CA LYS A 282 22.35 16.20 53.66
C LYS A 282 22.24 17.72 53.92
N SER A 283 21.25 18.39 53.34
CA SER A 283 20.98 19.82 53.53
C SER A 283 19.70 20.10 54.33
N LYS A 284 19.32 19.18 55.23
CA LYS A 284 18.27 19.36 56.22
C LYS A 284 18.84 18.99 57.58
#